data_AF-A0A3D5KZY0-F1
#
_entry.id   AF-A0A3D5KZY0-F1
#
_cell.length_a   1.000
_cell.length_b   1.000
_cell.length_c   1.000
_cell.angle_alpha   90.00
_cell.angle_beta   90.00
_cell.angle_gamma   90.00
#
_symmetry.space_group_name_H-M   'P 1'
#
loop_
_entity.id
_entity.type
_entity.pdbx_description
1 polymer ?
#
loop_
_entity_poly.entity_id
_entity_poly.type
_entity_poly.pdbx_seq_one_letter_code
_entity_poly.pdbx_strand_id
1 'polypeptide(L)'
;MNDIKRITKNKKGFTLAELLIVVAIIGVLVAISIPIFTSQLEKSREAVDEANLRSLYAETTAAVLTEDQNATTDIKDATLKVVKGNDNVYTGTATLKLTQQKDGLTSGDSVNIGGVDVKSEDWKKGGTLTITVKSDGTKTTISPATSTTGTGSGN
;
A
#
# COMPACT_ATOMS: atom_id res chain seq x y z
N MET A 1 39.95 -26.67 59.78
CA MET A 1 39.43 -26.76 58.40
C MET A 1 38.43 -25.64 58.20
N ASN A 2 38.60 -24.89 57.10
CA ASN A 2 37.65 -23.97 56.46
C ASN A 2 37.95 -22.47 56.60
N ASP A 3 38.96 -22.04 55.85
CA ASP A 3 39.06 -20.66 55.36
C ASP A 3 37.97 -20.41 54.30
N ILE A 4 36.88 -19.75 54.69
CA ILE A 4 35.85 -19.28 53.76
C ILE A 4 36.46 -18.11 52.97
N LYS A 5 37.07 -18.44 51.83
CA LYS A 5 37.63 -17.49 50.88
C LYS A 5 36.51 -16.58 50.36
N ARG A 6 36.47 -15.34 50.85
CA ARG A 6 35.48 -14.33 50.48
C ARG A 6 35.73 -13.88 49.03
N ILE A 7 35.01 -14.49 48.08
CA ILE A 7 35.01 -14.05 46.68
C ILE A 7 34.27 -12.71 46.62
N THR A 8 35.01 -11.61 46.64
CA THR A 8 34.46 -10.28 46.34
C THR A 8 34.10 -10.26 44.86
N LYS A 9 32.81 -10.47 44.55
CA LYS A 9 32.29 -10.26 43.19
C LYS A 9 32.45 -8.77 42.87
N ASN A 10 33.47 -8.42 42.09
CA ASN A 10 33.70 -7.10 41.54
C ASN A 10 32.54 -6.78 40.59
N LYS A 11 31.44 -6.22 41.14
CA LYS A 11 30.33 -5.71 40.34
C LYS A 11 30.79 -4.40 39.71
N LYS A 12 31.50 -4.49 38.57
CA LYS A 12 31.70 -3.34 37.69
C LYS A 12 30.31 -2.97 37.13
N GLY A 13 29.69 -1.97 37.72
CA GLY A 13 28.45 -1.38 37.20
C GLY A 13 28.74 -0.58 35.94
N PHE A 14 27.77 -0.53 35.04
CA PHE A 14 27.81 0.32 33.84
C PHE A 14 27.93 1.79 34.26
N THR A 15 28.86 2.54 33.68
CA THR A 15 29.02 3.95 34.00
C THR A 15 27.95 4.78 33.27
N LEU A 16 27.51 5.88 33.88
CA LEU A 16 26.58 6.81 33.21
C LEU A 16 27.18 7.40 31.93
N ALA A 17 28.50 7.62 31.91
CA ALA A 17 29.22 8.13 30.75
C ALA A 17 29.20 7.14 29.57
N GLU A 18 29.37 5.84 29.84
CA GLU A 18 29.25 4.78 28.81
C GLU A 18 27.84 4.73 28.22
N LEU A 19 26.80 4.95 29.03
CA LEU A 19 25.43 5.01 28.50
C LEU A 19 25.20 6.24 27.64
N LEU A 20 25.73 7.38 28.05
CA LEU A 20 25.50 8.67 27.41
C LEU A 20 26.08 8.69 25.99
N ILE A 21 27.32 8.20 25.81
CA ILE A 21 27.95 8.15 24.49
C ILE A 21 27.19 7.20 23.54
N VAL A 22 26.67 6.08 24.05
CA VAL A 22 25.91 5.13 23.25
C VAL A 22 24.60 5.74 22.75
N VAL A 23 23.84 6.40 23.64
CA VAL A 23 22.59 7.08 23.26
C VAL A 23 22.87 8.23 22.29
N ALA A 24 23.99 8.95 22.46
CA ALA A 24 24.38 10.01 21.53
C ALA A 24 24.63 9.47 20.12
N ILE A 25 25.37 8.37 19.97
CA ILE A 25 25.64 7.75 18.66
C ILE A 25 24.34 7.20 18.04
N ILE A 26 23.51 6.50 18.82
CA ILE A 26 22.20 6.00 18.35
C ILE A 26 21.32 7.16 17.88
N GLY A 27 21.33 8.29 18.60
CA GLY A 27 20.59 9.49 18.22
C GLY A 27 20.96 10.00 16.83
N VAL A 28 22.26 10.07 16.50
CA VAL A 28 22.74 10.48 15.18
C VAL A 28 22.31 9.50 14.09
N LEU A 29 22.45 8.19 14.35
CA LEU A 29 22.04 7.15 13.39
C LEU A 29 20.54 7.20 13.11
N VAL A 30 19.72 7.33 14.14
CA VAL A 30 18.25 7.39 14.03
C VAL A 30 17.80 8.62 13.25
N ALA A 31 18.43 9.78 13.49
CA ALA A 31 18.08 11.02 12.80
C ALA A 31 18.19 10.92 11.26
N ILE A 32 19.19 10.20 10.75
CA ILE A 32 19.37 9.97 9.30
C ILE A 32 18.53 8.78 8.82
N SER A 33 18.43 7.73 9.64
CA SER A 33 17.81 6.46 9.24
C SER A 33 16.29 6.58 9.07
N ILE A 34 15.60 7.31 9.96
CA ILE A 34 14.13 7.45 9.90
C ILE A 34 13.64 8.00 8.56
N PRO A 35 14.07 9.18 8.07
CA PRO A 35 13.52 9.74 6.83
C PRO A 35 13.80 8.86 5.61
N ILE A 36 14.99 8.26 5.54
CA ILE A 36 15.38 7.33 4.46
C ILE A 36 14.48 6.10 4.49
N PHE A 37 14.30 5.50 5.67
CA PHE A 37 13.47 4.31 5.83
C PHE A 37 11.99 4.61 5.53
N THR A 38 11.47 5.74 6.00
CA THR A 38 10.09 6.17 5.70
C THR A 38 9.87 6.37 4.20
N SER A 39 10.82 7.00 3.48
CA SER A 39 10.71 7.14 2.03
C SER A 39 10.76 5.80 1.29
N GLN A 40 11.59 4.86 1.75
CA GLN A 40 11.65 3.53 1.15
C GLN A 40 10.38 2.71 1.41
N LEU A 41 9.83 2.79 2.63
CA LEU A 41 8.53 2.16 2.93
C LEU A 41 7.42 2.70 2.04
N GLU A 42 7.43 3.99 1.74
CA GLU A 42 6.44 4.59 0.86
C GLU A 42 6.54 4.07 -0.58
N LYS A 43 7.76 4.03 -1.13
CA LYS A 43 8.00 3.42 -2.46
C LYS A 43 7.59 1.95 -2.52
N SER A 44 7.82 1.19 -1.44
CA SER A 44 7.38 -0.20 -1.37
C SER A 44 5.86 -0.34 -1.37
N ARG A 45 5.13 0.57 -0.70
CA ARG A 45 3.66 0.59 -0.74
C ARG A 45 3.14 0.92 -2.13
N GLU A 46 3.69 1.96 -2.77
CA GLU A 46 3.35 2.33 -4.15
C GLU A 46 3.56 1.15 -5.11
N ALA A 47 4.69 0.45 -5.01
CA ALA A 47 4.99 -0.70 -5.86
C ALA A 47 4.01 -1.87 -5.65
N VAL A 48 3.58 -2.12 -4.40
CA VAL A 48 2.56 -3.14 -4.09
C VAL A 48 1.20 -2.73 -4.64
N ASP A 49 0.80 -1.48 -4.43
CA ASP A 49 -0.47 -0.96 -4.94
C ASP A 49 -0.49 -1.00 -6.49
N GLU A 50 0.61 -0.63 -7.16
CA GLU A 50 0.75 -0.76 -8.61
C GLU A 50 0.62 -2.22 -9.07
N ALA A 51 1.34 -3.15 -8.43
CA ALA A 51 1.26 -4.56 -8.78
C ALA A 51 -0.17 -5.11 -8.61
N ASN A 52 -0.83 -4.75 -7.51
CA ASN A 52 -2.21 -5.13 -7.23
C ASN A 52 -3.18 -4.55 -8.27
N LEU A 53 -3.02 -3.29 -8.69
CA LEU A 53 -3.85 -2.69 -9.75
C LEU A 53 -3.68 -3.40 -11.09
N ARG A 54 -2.44 -3.77 -11.46
CA ARG A 54 -2.17 -4.53 -12.68
C ARG A 54 -2.82 -5.92 -12.64
N SER A 55 -2.74 -6.60 -11.50
CA SER A 55 -3.42 -7.88 -11.30
C SER A 55 -4.94 -7.74 -11.36
N LEU A 56 -5.53 -6.76 -10.66
CA LEU A 56 -6.97 -6.48 -10.71
C LEU A 56 -7.44 -6.14 -12.13
N TYR A 57 -6.65 -5.35 -12.87
CA TYR A 57 -6.96 -5.05 -14.27
C TYR A 57 -7.04 -6.33 -15.11
N ALA A 58 -6.08 -7.24 -14.95
CA ALA A 58 -6.06 -8.52 -15.66
C ALA A 58 -7.25 -9.41 -15.24
N GLU A 59 -7.50 -9.55 -13.94
CA GLU A 59 -8.63 -10.33 -13.39
C GLU A 59 -9.98 -9.80 -13.89
N THR A 60 -10.18 -8.48 -13.82
CA THR A 60 -11.41 -7.82 -14.28
C THR A 60 -11.60 -7.99 -15.78
N THR A 61 -10.53 -7.86 -16.56
CA THR A 61 -10.59 -8.05 -18.01
C THR A 61 -10.95 -9.49 -18.37
N ALA A 62 -10.31 -10.47 -17.73
CA ALA A 62 -10.63 -11.87 -17.93
C ALA A 62 -12.09 -12.17 -17.59
N ALA A 63 -12.57 -11.74 -16.42
CA ALA A 63 -13.94 -11.96 -15.96
C ALA A 63 -14.98 -11.35 -16.90
N VAL A 64 -14.72 -10.15 -17.42
CA VAL A 64 -15.61 -9.49 -18.39
C VAL A 64 -15.66 -10.24 -19.72
N LEU A 65 -14.52 -10.75 -20.20
CA LEU A 65 -14.44 -11.50 -21.45
C LEU A 65 -15.04 -12.91 -21.34
N THR A 66 -14.97 -13.53 -20.16
CA THR A 66 -15.59 -14.83 -19.88
C THR A 66 -17.03 -14.70 -19.39
N GLU A 67 -17.57 -13.48 -19.34
CA GLU A 67 -18.93 -13.19 -18.88
C GLU A 67 -19.22 -13.65 -17.43
N ASP A 68 -18.18 -13.78 -16.61
CA ASP A 68 -18.27 -14.30 -15.25
C ASP A 68 -18.71 -13.22 -14.26
N GLN A 69 -20.01 -13.24 -13.91
CA GLN A 69 -20.61 -12.32 -12.94
C GLN A 69 -20.30 -12.66 -11.48
N ASN A 70 -19.76 -13.85 -11.22
CA ASN A 70 -19.43 -14.31 -9.88
C ASN A 70 -17.92 -14.23 -9.60
N ALA A 71 -17.15 -13.66 -10.53
CA ALA A 71 -15.73 -13.45 -10.35
C ALA A 71 -15.44 -12.68 -9.06
N THR A 72 -14.44 -13.14 -8.33
CA THR A 72 -13.93 -12.54 -7.10
C THR A 72 -12.44 -12.29 -7.20
N THR A 73 -11.90 -11.46 -6.31
CA THR A 73 -10.46 -11.21 -6.20
C THR A 73 -9.99 -11.54 -4.79
N ASP A 74 -8.82 -12.15 -4.67
CA ASP A 74 -8.15 -12.42 -3.39
C ASP A 74 -7.18 -11.30 -2.99
N ILE A 75 -7.11 -10.23 -3.80
CA ILE A 75 -6.27 -9.08 -3.52
C ILE A 75 -6.86 -8.34 -2.30
N LYS A 76 -6.02 -8.15 -1.29
CA LYS A 76 -6.41 -7.49 -0.04
C LYS A 76 -6.88 -6.07 -0.31
N ASP A 77 -7.92 -5.64 0.40
CA ASP A 77 -8.50 -4.29 0.32
C ASP A 77 -8.97 -3.92 -1.11
N ALA A 78 -9.28 -4.94 -1.91
CA ALA A 78 -9.84 -4.82 -3.24
C ALA A 78 -11.23 -5.43 -3.37
N THR A 79 -11.97 -4.98 -4.38
CA THR A 79 -13.22 -5.62 -4.81
C THR A 79 -13.22 -5.77 -6.31
N LEU A 80 -13.97 -6.75 -6.81
CA LEU A 80 -14.23 -6.97 -8.23
C LEU A 80 -15.71 -7.30 -8.39
N LYS A 81 -16.36 -6.68 -9.38
CA LYS A 81 -17.75 -6.95 -9.72
C LYS A 81 -17.94 -6.87 -11.21
N VAL A 82 -18.59 -7.87 -11.79
CA VAL A 82 -19.01 -7.86 -13.20
C VAL A 82 -20.53 -7.79 -13.29
N VAL A 83 -21.05 -6.93 -14.15
CA VAL A 83 -22.49 -6.74 -14.35
C VAL A 83 -22.78 -6.76 -15.84
N LYS A 84 -23.81 -7.51 -16.24
CA LYS A 84 -24.37 -7.46 -17.59
C LYS A 84 -25.35 -6.30 -17.73
N GLY A 85 -25.08 -5.39 -18.65
CA GLY A 85 -25.99 -4.31 -19.02
C GLY A 85 -27.14 -4.77 -19.92
N ASN A 86 -28.17 -3.92 -20.04
CA ASN A 86 -29.33 -4.17 -20.92
C ASN A 86 -28.95 -4.15 -22.42
N ASP A 87 -27.83 -3.52 -22.74
CA ASP A 87 -27.15 -3.50 -24.03
C ASP A 87 -26.38 -4.80 -24.34
N ASN A 88 -26.50 -5.80 -23.45
CA ASN A 88 -25.76 -7.06 -23.51
C ASN A 88 -24.24 -6.88 -23.42
N VAL A 89 -23.78 -5.75 -22.84
CA VAL A 89 -22.38 -5.46 -22.55
C VAL A 89 -22.08 -5.79 -21.10
N TYR A 90 -21.10 -6.66 -20.88
CA TYR A 90 -20.52 -6.88 -19.55
C TYR A 90 -19.59 -5.73 -19.18
N THR A 91 -19.81 -5.16 -17.99
CA THR A 91 -18.95 -4.14 -17.37
C THR A 91 -18.38 -4.70 -16.08
N GLY A 92 -17.06 -4.78 -16.01
CA GLY A 92 -16.30 -5.13 -14.82
C GLY A 92 -15.81 -3.86 -14.14
N THR A 93 -16.07 -3.77 -12.84
CA THR A 93 -15.60 -2.71 -11.96
C THR A 93 -14.78 -3.33 -10.84
N ALA A 94 -13.51 -2.96 -10.75
CA ALA A 94 -12.66 -3.32 -9.62
C ALA A 94 -12.21 -2.08 -8.87
N THR A 95 -12.11 -2.18 -7.54
CA THR A 95 -11.66 -1.10 -6.68
C THR A 95 -10.45 -1.56 -5.88
N LEU A 96 -9.45 -0.71 -5.68
CA LEU A 96 -8.36 -0.95 -4.75
C LEU A 96 -8.21 0.23 -3.80
N LYS A 97 -8.22 -0.03 -2.50
CA LYS A 97 -7.84 0.97 -1.50
C LYS A 97 -6.32 1.06 -1.39
N LEU A 98 -5.79 2.25 -1.66
CA LEU A 98 -4.35 2.51 -1.66
C LEU A 98 -3.78 2.47 -0.24
N THR A 99 -2.61 1.84 -0.11
CA THR A 99 -1.91 1.65 1.17
C THR A 99 -0.90 2.76 1.46
N GLN A 100 -0.58 3.58 0.46
CA GLN A 100 0.29 4.75 0.57
C GLN A 100 -0.08 5.66 1.75
N GLN A 101 0.93 6.27 2.37
CA GLN A 101 0.81 7.17 3.52
C GLN A 101 1.06 8.64 3.18
N LYS A 102 1.40 8.95 1.93
CA LYS A 102 1.57 10.28 1.38
C LYS A 102 0.76 10.43 0.10
N ASP A 103 0.25 11.63 -0.18
CA ASP A 103 -0.38 11.94 -1.47
C ASP A 103 0.67 12.07 -2.57
N GLY A 104 0.31 11.62 -3.77
CA GLY A 104 1.22 11.57 -4.90
C GLY A 104 2.09 10.32 -4.91
N LEU A 105 2.64 10.05 -6.08
CA LEU A 105 3.70 9.08 -6.29
C LEU A 105 5.05 9.70 -5.92
N THR A 106 5.87 8.93 -5.22
CA THR A 106 7.29 9.24 -4.97
C THR A 106 8.20 8.65 -6.06
N SER A 107 7.63 7.82 -6.92
CA SER A 107 8.30 7.10 -8.02
C SER A 107 8.25 7.83 -9.37
N GLY A 108 7.38 8.82 -9.56
CA GLY A 108 7.30 9.60 -10.81
C GLY A 108 5.98 10.36 -11.00
N ASP A 109 5.72 10.79 -12.23
CA ASP A 109 4.56 11.62 -12.58
C ASP A 109 3.29 10.80 -12.89
N SER A 110 3.46 9.54 -13.30
CA SER A 110 2.33 8.65 -13.64
C SER A 110 2.74 7.18 -13.64
N VAL A 111 1.75 6.30 -13.47
CA VAL A 111 1.89 4.85 -13.62
C VAL A 111 0.95 4.37 -14.74
N ASN A 112 1.48 3.61 -15.70
CA ASN A 112 0.67 3.04 -16.78
C ASN A 112 0.07 1.68 -16.38
N ILE A 113 -1.25 1.58 -16.31
CA ILE A 113 -1.98 0.34 -16.00
C ILE A 113 -2.96 0.08 -17.14
N GLY A 114 -2.78 -1.03 -17.86
CA GLY A 114 -3.71 -1.44 -18.93
C GLY A 114 -3.86 -0.40 -20.06
N GLY A 115 -2.81 0.37 -20.37
CA GLY A 115 -2.87 1.44 -21.38
C GLY A 115 -3.54 2.75 -20.92
N VAL A 116 -3.77 2.88 -19.61
CA VAL A 116 -4.24 4.10 -18.96
C VAL A 116 -3.11 4.65 -18.09
N ASP A 117 -2.74 5.90 -18.32
CA ASP A 117 -1.78 6.61 -17.46
C ASP A 117 -2.53 7.21 -16.26
N VAL A 118 -2.29 6.65 -15.08
CA VAL A 118 -2.82 7.16 -13.81
C VAL A 118 -1.82 8.17 -13.25
N LYS A 119 -2.23 9.44 -13.15
CA LYS A 119 -1.33 10.51 -12.77
C LYS A 119 -1.05 10.48 -11.28
N SER A 120 0.12 10.95 -10.86
CA SER A 120 0.53 11.09 -9.47
C SER A 120 -0.53 11.79 -8.61
N GLU A 121 -1.21 12.81 -9.14
CA GLU A 121 -2.29 13.53 -8.44
C GLU A 121 -3.48 12.64 -8.05
N ASP A 122 -3.72 11.54 -8.77
CA ASP A 122 -4.82 10.60 -8.54
C ASP A 122 -4.49 9.58 -7.42
N TRP A 123 -3.23 9.48 -7.01
CA TRP A 123 -2.77 8.64 -5.91
C TRP A 123 -2.94 9.41 -4.60
N LYS A 124 -4.03 9.12 -3.87
CA LYS A 124 -4.35 9.76 -2.59
C LYS A 124 -4.14 8.80 -1.42
N LYS A 125 -3.59 9.31 -0.33
CA LYS A 125 -3.46 8.57 0.93
C LYS A 125 -4.82 8.00 1.36
N GLY A 126 -4.89 6.68 1.46
CA GLY A 126 -6.12 5.97 1.85
C GLY A 126 -7.29 6.16 0.89
N GLY A 127 -7.05 6.69 -0.31
CA GLY A 127 -8.04 6.80 -1.38
C GLY A 127 -8.26 5.46 -2.08
N THR A 128 -9.28 5.40 -2.93
CA THR A 128 -9.64 4.17 -3.67
C THR A 128 -9.63 4.41 -5.17
N LEU A 129 -8.72 3.73 -5.89
CA LEU A 129 -8.75 3.73 -7.36
C LEU A 129 -9.78 2.74 -7.87
N THR A 130 -10.48 3.11 -8.93
CA THR A 130 -11.50 2.26 -9.56
C THR A 130 -11.14 2.00 -11.02
N ILE A 131 -11.00 0.73 -11.38
CA ILE A 131 -10.79 0.24 -12.73
C ILE A 131 -12.15 -0.15 -13.32
N THR A 132 -12.42 0.28 -14.54
CA THR A 132 -13.61 -0.14 -15.29
C THR A 132 -13.21 -0.69 -16.65
N VAL A 133 -13.63 -1.92 -16.93
CA VAL A 133 -13.42 -2.63 -18.19
C VAL A 133 -14.77 -3.01 -18.78
N LYS A 134 -14.94 -2.85 -20.09
CA LYS A 134 -16.16 -3.25 -20.80
C LYS A 134 -15.84 -4.27 -21.90
N SER A 135 -16.77 -5.18 -22.13
CA SER A 135 -16.67 -6.21 -23.18
C SER A 135 -16.89 -5.68 -24.60
N ASP A 136 -17.42 -4.46 -24.73
CA ASP A 136 -17.69 -3.80 -26.02
C ASP A 136 -16.42 -3.21 -26.70
N GLY A 137 -15.24 -3.42 -26.09
CA GLY A 137 -13.98 -2.88 -26.59
C GLY A 137 -13.76 -1.40 -26.29
N THR A 138 -14.64 -0.76 -25.52
CA THR A 138 -14.41 0.59 -24.99
C THR A 138 -13.13 0.59 -24.15
N LYS A 139 -12.30 1.61 -24.34
CA LYS A 139 -11.05 1.77 -23.61
C LYS A 139 -11.31 1.71 -22.10
N THR A 140 -10.51 0.92 -21.40
CA THR A 140 -10.49 0.88 -19.93
C THR A 140 -10.32 2.28 -19.36
N THR A 141 -11.02 2.56 -18.27
CA THR A 141 -10.84 3.79 -17.50
C THR A 141 -10.38 3.46 -16.10
N ILE A 142 -9.47 4.28 -15.57
CA ILE A 142 -9.09 4.24 -14.16
C ILE A 142 -9.43 5.62 -13.59
N SER A 143 -10.43 5.66 -12.71
CA SER A 143 -10.90 6.90 -12.11
C SER A 143 -10.09 7.23 -10.85
N PRO A 144 -9.86 8.52 -10.55
CA PRO A 144 -8.99 8.98 -9.48
C PRO A 144 -9.44 8.49 -8.11
N ALA A 145 -8.50 8.41 -7.18
CA ALA A 145 -8.77 7.97 -5.84
C ALA A 145 -9.65 9.00 -5.10
N THR A 146 -10.96 8.73 -5.01
CA THR A 146 -11.83 9.51 -4.14
C THR A 146 -11.45 9.20 -2.70
N SER A 147 -11.14 10.22 -1.89
CA SER A 147 -11.00 10.03 -0.45
C SER A 147 -12.32 9.52 0.09
N THR A 148 -12.34 8.32 0.67
CA THR A 148 -13.45 7.89 1.52
C THR A 148 -13.45 8.78 2.76
N THR A 149 -14.04 9.97 2.69
CA THR A 149 -14.65 10.57 3.88
C THR A 149 -15.71 9.59 4.34
N GLY A 150 -15.48 8.98 5.50
CA GLY A 150 -16.46 8.11 6.12
C GLY A 150 -17.76 8.86 6.29
N THR A 151 -18.76 8.53 5.48
CA THR A 151 -20.13 8.95 5.75
C THR A 151 -20.63 8.02 6.84
N GLY A 152 -20.55 8.48 8.09
CA GLY A 152 -21.29 7.88 9.19
C GLY A 152 -22.77 7.89 8.81
N SER A 153 -23.31 6.71 8.54
CA SER A 153 -24.74 6.49 8.39
C SER A 153 -25.40 6.73 9.74
N GLY A 154 -25.93 7.94 9.95
CA GLY A 154 -26.95 8.19 10.94
C GLY A 154 -28.30 7.73 10.39
N ASN A 155 -28.80 6.62 10.92
CA ASN A 155 -30.23 6.38 11.08
C ASN A 155 -30.43 5.62 12.39
#